data_AF-A0A257WTY9-F1
#
_entry.id   AF-A0A257WTY9-F1
#
_cell.length_a   1.000
_cell.length_b   1.000
_cell.length_c   1.000
_cell.angle_alpha   90.00
_cell.angle_beta   90.00
_cell.angle_gamma   90.00
#
_symmetry.space_group_name_H-M   'P 1'
#
loop_
_entity.id
_entity.type
_entity.pdbx_description
1 polymer ?
#
loop_
_entity_poly.entity_id
_entity_poly.type
_entity_poly.pdbx_seq_one_letter_code
_entity_poly.pdbx_strand_id
1 'polypeptide(L)'
;VDVPGFMPGTKQEYGGLIKHGAKLLFAYAEATVPKITVITRKAYGGAYDVMSSKHLRGDLNYAWPTAEIAVMGAKGAVEIIFRAEAKDPVALAAREAEYKAAFANPFVAASRGYIDDVIMPHGTRRRIVRGLKSLKGKELSNPWKKHDNIPL
;
A
#
# COMPACT_ATOMS: atom_id res chain seq x y z
N VAL A 1 -5.62 5.34 3.31
CA VAL A 1 -5.21 4.82 1.99
C VAL A 1 -6.38 4.06 1.39
N ASP A 2 -6.82 4.51 0.22
CA ASP A 2 -7.77 3.82 -0.67
C ASP A 2 -7.34 4.14 -2.11
N VAL A 3 -6.42 3.33 -2.66
CA VAL A 3 -5.78 3.55 -3.96
C VAL A 3 -5.76 2.25 -4.78
N PRO A 4 -6.34 2.24 -5.99
CA PRO A 4 -6.35 1.06 -6.85
C PRO A 4 -5.07 0.91 -7.70
N GLY A 5 -4.21 1.92 -7.75
CA GLY A 5 -3.02 1.95 -8.60
C GLY A 5 -2.74 3.36 -9.13
N PHE A 6 -1.78 3.46 -10.05
CA PHE A 6 -1.52 4.67 -10.82
C PHE A 6 -2.50 4.81 -11.99
N MET A 7 -2.70 6.03 -12.47
CA MET A 7 -3.53 6.29 -13.65
C MET A 7 -2.84 5.74 -14.90
N PRO A 8 -3.44 4.80 -15.66
CA PRO A 8 -2.87 4.34 -16.91
C PRO A 8 -3.07 5.37 -18.03
N GLY A 9 -2.16 5.39 -19.01
CA GLY A 9 -2.34 6.11 -20.26
C GLY A 9 -1.06 6.73 -20.82
N THR A 10 -0.95 6.80 -22.14
CA THR A 10 0.25 7.32 -22.85
C THR A 10 0.61 8.75 -22.43
N LYS A 11 -0.39 9.60 -22.17
CA LYS A 11 -0.17 10.96 -21.64
C LYS A 11 0.54 10.98 -20.29
N GLN A 12 0.25 10.02 -19.40
CA GLN A 12 0.92 9.92 -18.11
C GLN A 12 2.37 9.48 -18.28
N GLU A 13 2.60 8.46 -19.11
CA GLU A 13 3.94 7.95 -19.40
C GLU A 13 4.82 9.02 -20.04
N TYR A 14 4.36 9.67 -21.11
CA TYR A 14 5.10 10.74 -21.78
C TYR A 14 5.20 12.00 -20.92
N GLY A 15 4.25 12.20 -20.00
CA GLY A 15 4.30 13.24 -18.98
C GLY A 15 5.30 12.96 -17.86
N GLY A 16 6.05 11.85 -17.90
CA GLY A 16 7.10 11.57 -16.91
C GLY A 16 6.59 10.98 -15.60
N LEU A 17 5.46 10.25 -15.62
CA LEU A 17 4.86 9.63 -14.42
C LEU A 17 5.87 8.89 -13.55
N ILE A 18 6.87 8.24 -14.14
CA ILE A 18 7.94 7.54 -13.40
C ILE A 18 8.66 8.49 -12.44
N LYS A 19 9.14 9.65 -12.92
CA LYS A 19 9.83 10.63 -12.08
C LYS A 19 8.86 11.27 -11.08
N HIS A 20 7.65 11.60 -11.54
CA HIS A 20 6.65 12.24 -10.69
C HIS A 20 6.17 11.34 -9.54
N GLY A 21 5.89 10.07 -9.80
CA GLY A 21 5.50 9.09 -8.80
C GLY A 21 6.63 8.80 -7.80
N ALA A 22 7.88 8.75 -8.28
CA ALA A 22 9.06 8.55 -7.44
C ALA A 22 9.27 9.68 -6.42
N LYS A 23 8.79 10.91 -6.68
CA LYS A 23 8.88 12.02 -5.71
C LYS A 23 8.14 11.71 -4.41
N LEU A 24 6.94 11.11 -4.49
CA LEU A 24 6.17 10.77 -3.29
C LEU A 24 6.80 9.61 -2.53
N LEU A 25 7.29 8.60 -3.27
CA LEU A 25 8.07 7.49 -2.71
C LEU A 25 9.27 8.02 -1.90
N PHE A 26 10.03 8.91 -2.53
CA PHE A 26 11.21 9.52 -1.95
C PHE A 26 10.90 10.31 -0.69
N ALA A 27 9.88 11.19 -0.75
CA ALA A 27 9.47 12.00 0.39
C ALA A 27 9.11 11.14 1.61
N TYR A 28 8.38 10.03 1.42
CA TYR A 28 8.07 9.12 2.52
C TYR A 28 9.27 8.31 3.01
N ALA A 29 10.16 7.87 2.13
CA ALA A 29 11.36 7.11 2.51
C ALA A 29 12.35 7.97 3.30
N GLU A 30 12.48 9.24 2.94
CA GLU A 30 13.37 10.21 3.58
C GLU A 30 12.81 10.75 4.90
N ALA A 31 11.48 10.92 5.00
CA ALA A 31 10.85 11.45 6.21
C ALA A 31 11.15 10.62 7.47
N THR A 32 11.69 11.30 8.49
CA THR A 32 12.06 10.74 9.80
C THR A 32 11.03 11.00 10.89
N VAL A 33 10.05 11.88 10.63
CA VAL A 33 8.93 12.17 11.54
C VAL A 33 8.08 10.92 11.83
N PRO A 34 7.22 10.94 12.86
CA PRO A 34 6.21 9.91 13.06
C PRO A 34 5.27 9.76 11.86
N LYS A 35 5.14 8.53 11.33
CA LYS A 35 4.32 8.17 10.18
C LYS A 35 3.30 7.10 10.60
N ILE A 36 2.02 7.46 10.52
CA ILE A 36 0.90 6.56 10.83
C ILE A 36 0.01 6.44 9.60
N THR A 37 -0.21 5.21 9.14
CA THR A 37 -1.01 4.89 7.97
C THR A 37 -2.26 4.12 8.39
N VAL A 38 -3.41 4.46 7.80
CA VAL A 38 -4.66 3.71 7.94
C VAL A 38 -5.15 3.34 6.55
N ILE A 39 -5.21 2.04 6.24
CA ILE A 39 -5.77 1.52 5.00
C ILE A 39 -7.25 1.26 5.22
N THR A 40 -8.11 1.95 4.47
CA THR A 40 -9.57 1.90 4.65
C THR A 40 -10.21 0.92 3.68
N ARG A 41 -9.67 0.80 2.46
CA ARG A 41 -10.16 -0.12 1.43
C ARG A 41 -9.01 -0.56 0.52
N LYS A 42 -8.89 -0.07 -0.71
CA LYS A 42 -7.94 -0.61 -1.69
C LYS A 42 -6.52 -0.15 -1.43
N ALA A 43 -5.57 -1.05 -1.59
CA ALA A 43 -4.15 -0.78 -1.51
C ALA A 43 -3.40 -1.75 -2.42
N TYR A 44 -3.27 -1.39 -3.70
CA TYR A 44 -2.69 -2.31 -4.69
C TYR A 44 -1.33 -1.87 -5.23
N GLY A 45 -0.44 -2.85 -5.37
CA GLY A 45 0.84 -2.74 -6.08
C GLY A 45 1.73 -1.59 -5.59
N GLY A 46 2.46 -0.98 -6.51
CA GLY A 46 3.37 0.12 -6.16
C GLY A 46 2.67 1.33 -5.54
N ALA A 47 1.37 1.54 -5.80
CA ALA A 47 0.63 2.61 -5.15
C ALA A 47 0.42 2.36 -3.65
N TYR A 48 0.26 1.10 -3.22
CA TYR A 48 0.30 0.76 -1.79
C TYR A 48 1.66 1.11 -1.17
N ASP A 49 2.75 0.72 -1.83
CA ASP A 49 4.10 0.94 -1.30
C ASP A 49 4.37 2.43 -1.08
N VAL A 50 4.05 3.25 -2.08
CA VAL A 50 4.23 4.70 -2.09
C VAL A 50 3.40 5.41 -1.02
N MET A 51 2.26 4.85 -0.60
CA MET A 51 1.34 5.47 0.37
C MET A 51 1.74 5.20 1.83
N SER A 52 3.00 5.47 2.17
CA SER A 52 3.57 5.29 3.52
C SER A 52 3.40 3.85 4.05
N SER A 53 3.78 2.87 3.23
CA SER A 53 3.82 1.46 3.65
C SER A 53 4.87 1.23 4.75
N LYS A 54 4.77 0.07 5.42
CA LYS A 54 5.77 -0.37 6.41
C LYS A 54 7.17 -0.48 5.78
N HIS A 55 7.24 -0.82 4.49
CA HIS A 55 8.49 -0.91 3.72
C HIS A 55 9.21 0.44 3.58
N LEU A 56 8.48 1.56 3.68
CA LEU A 56 9.04 2.92 3.71
C LEU A 56 9.26 3.44 5.13
N ARG A 57 9.52 2.55 6.09
CA ARG A 57 9.73 2.88 7.50
C ARG A 57 8.50 3.55 8.12
N GLY A 58 7.30 3.14 7.72
CA GLY A 58 6.06 3.51 8.43
C GLY A 58 6.13 3.03 9.88
N ASP A 59 5.77 3.87 10.85
CA ASP A 59 5.88 3.50 12.26
C ASP A 59 4.70 2.61 12.68
N LEU A 60 3.48 3.03 12.33
CA LEU A 60 2.24 2.31 12.60
C LEU A 60 1.37 2.24 11.35
N ASN A 61 1.05 1.04 10.92
CA ASN A 61 0.27 0.71 9.74
C ASN A 61 -0.96 -0.09 10.19
N TYR A 62 -2.11 0.57 10.19
CA TYR A 62 -3.39 -0.05 10.50
C TYR A 62 -4.17 -0.37 9.24
N ALA A 63 -4.99 -1.41 9.31
CA ALA A 63 -5.97 -1.73 8.27
C ALA A 63 -7.38 -1.80 8.88
N TRP A 64 -8.38 -1.36 8.12
CA TRP A 64 -9.77 -1.70 8.41
C TRP A 64 -10.09 -3.13 7.95
N PRO A 65 -11.17 -3.76 8.45
CA PRO A 65 -11.60 -5.08 7.97
C PRO A 65 -11.93 -5.10 6.47
N THR A 66 -12.30 -3.95 5.92
CA THR A 66 -12.61 -3.73 4.50
C THR A 66 -11.37 -3.49 3.63
N ALA A 67 -10.17 -3.53 4.20
CA ALA A 67 -8.95 -3.26 3.45
C ALA A 67 -8.56 -4.44 2.55
N GLU A 68 -8.18 -4.12 1.32
CA GLU A 68 -7.76 -5.07 0.31
C GLU A 68 -6.32 -4.74 -0.08
N ILE A 69 -5.35 -5.54 0.39
CA ILE A 69 -3.92 -5.30 0.18
C ILE A 69 -3.37 -6.41 -0.71
N ALA A 70 -3.00 -6.08 -1.95
CA ALA A 70 -2.60 -7.06 -2.95
C ALA A 70 -1.60 -6.50 -3.97
N VAL A 71 -0.96 -7.37 -4.74
CA VAL A 71 -0.02 -6.97 -5.81
C VAL A 71 -0.76 -6.22 -6.92
N MET A 72 -1.96 -6.65 -7.28
CA MET A 72 -2.83 -6.01 -8.25
C MET A 72 -4.29 -6.42 -7.99
N GLY A 73 -5.23 -5.85 -8.75
CA GLY A 73 -6.64 -6.26 -8.67
C GLY A 73 -6.85 -7.73 -9.07
N ALA A 74 -7.76 -8.41 -8.38
CA ALA A 74 -7.97 -9.86 -8.52
C ALA A 74 -8.20 -10.31 -9.97
N LYS A 75 -9.02 -9.59 -10.74
CA LYS A 75 -9.27 -9.88 -12.15
C LYS A 75 -7.99 -9.96 -12.99
N GLY A 76 -7.13 -8.94 -12.87
CA GLY A 76 -5.85 -8.92 -13.59
C GLY A 76 -4.89 -10.01 -13.11
N ALA A 77 -4.90 -10.32 -11.81
CA ALA A 77 -4.07 -11.39 -11.26
C ALA A 77 -4.46 -12.77 -11.80
N VAL A 78 -5.77 -13.08 -11.85
CA VAL A 78 -6.23 -14.40 -12.31
C VAL A 78 -6.04 -14.59 -13.81
N GLU A 79 -6.21 -13.54 -14.62
CA GLU A 79 -5.93 -13.60 -16.06
C GLU A 79 -4.46 -13.94 -16.35
N ILE A 80 -3.53 -13.48 -15.50
CA ILE A 80 -2.10 -13.78 -15.63
C ILE A 80 -1.76 -15.18 -15.09
N ILE A 81 -2.23 -15.52 -13.88
CA ILE A 81 -1.90 -16.78 -13.20
C ILE A 81 -2.56 -17.97 -13.91
N PHE A 82 -3.84 -17.84 -14.26
CA PHE A 82 -4.65 -18.88 -14.89
C PHE A 82 -4.85 -18.64 -16.38
N ARG A 83 -3.80 -18.16 -17.07
CA ARG A 83 -3.84 -17.84 -18.50
C ARG A 83 -4.33 -18.99 -19.41
N ALA A 84 -4.16 -20.24 -18.98
CA ALA A 84 -4.64 -21.42 -19.71
C ALA A 84 -6.17 -21.54 -19.65
N GLU A 85 -6.79 -21.07 -18.58
CA GLU A 85 -8.24 -21.02 -18.36
C GLU A 85 -8.86 -19.73 -18.91
N ALA A 86 -8.08 -18.85 -19.57
CA ALA A 86 -8.52 -17.50 -19.95
C ALA A 86 -9.70 -17.45 -20.94
N LYS A 87 -9.94 -18.56 -21.66
CA LYS A 87 -11.07 -18.68 -22.60
C LYS A 87 -12.37 -19.15 -21.94
N ASP A 88 -12.34 -19.52 -20.66
CA ASP A 88 -13.50 -19.93 -19.87
C ASP A 88 -13.85 -18.84 -18.84
N PRO A 89 -14.86 -17.99 -19.13
CA PRO A 89 -15.28 -16.93 -18.22
C PRO A 89 -15.82 -17.44 -16.88
N VAL A 90 -16.39 -18.65 -16.85
CA VAL A 90 -16.97 -19.24 -15.64
C VAL A 90 -15.86 -19.71 -14.71
N ALA A 91 -14.85 -20.39 -15.27
CA ALA A 91 -13.65 -20.76 -14.52
C ALA A 91 -12.93 -19.53 -13.98
N LEU A 92 -12.70 -18.50 -14.81
CA LEU A 92 -12.05 -17.27 -14.37
C LEU A 92 -12.82 -16.53 -13.25
N ALA A 93 -14.15 -16.47 -13.33
CA ALA A 93 -14.95 -15.85 -12.28
C ALA A 93 -14.83 -16.59 -10.94
N ALA A 94 -14.79 -17.93 -10.97
CA ALA A 94 -14.55 -18.75 -9.79
C ALA A 94 -13.15 -18.49 -9.21
N ARG A 95 -12.12 -18.43 -10.06
CA ARG A 95 -10.74 -18.09 -9.66
C ARG A 95 -10.65 -16.68 -9.07
N GLU A 96 -11.37 -15.71 -9.62
CA GLU A 96 -11.37 -14.34 -9.10
C GLU A 96 -11.95 -14.29 -7.68
N ALA A 97 -13.04 -15.01 -7.42
CA ALA A 97 -13.63 -15.10 -6.09
C ALA A 97 -12.69 -15.78 -5.09
N GLU A 98 -12.04 -16.88 -5.51
CA GLU A 98 -11.03 -17.59 -4.72
C GLU A 98 -9.84 -16.67 -4.39
N TYR A 99 -9.32 -15.94 -5.39
CA TYR A 99 -8.21 -15.02 -5.22
C TYR A 99 -8.55 -13.88 -4.26
N LYS A 100 -9.77 -13.31 -4.36
CA LYS A 100 -10.22 -12.26 -3.43
C LYS A 100 -10.28 -12.78 -2.00
N ALA A 101 -10.88 -13.95 -1.79
CA ALA A 101 -10.98 -14.55 -0.47
C ALA A 101 -9.61 -14.85 0.13
N ALA A 102 -8.69 -15.41 -0.67
CA ALA A 102 -7.36 -15.80 -0.22
C ALA A 102 -6.41 -14.62 0.00
N PHE A 103 -6.40 -13.64 -0.90
CA PHE A 103 -5.35 -12.61 -0.97
C PHE A 103 -5.84 -11.17 -0.79
N ALA A 104 -7.06 -10.82 -1.23
CA ALA A 104 -7.57 -9.45 -1.17
C ALA A 104 -8.23 -9.14 0.19
N ASN A 105 -7.48 -9.39 1.27
CA ASN A 105 -7.90 -9.16 2.65
C ASN A 105 -6.72 -8.61 3.47
N PRO A 106 -6.96 -7.99 4.64
CA PRO A 106 -5.87 -7.38 5.40
C PRO A 106 -5.01 -8.40 6.15
N PHE A 107 -5.49 -9.64 6.32
CA PHE A 107 -4.88 -10.63 7.20
C PHE A 107 -3.61 -11.24 6.61
N VAL A 108 -3.49 -11.34 5.29
CA VAL A 108 -2.25 -11.79 4.64
C VAL A 108 -1.10 -10.81 4.87
N ALA A 109 -1.37 -9.51 4.82
CA ALA A 109 -0.37 -8.48 5.12
C ALA A 109 -0.06 -8.41 6.62
N ALA A 110 -1.07 -8.61 7.47
CA ALA A 110 -0.91 -8.63 8.93
C ALA A 110 -0.07 -9.82 9.41
N SER A 111 -0.27 -11.02 8.85
CA SER A 111 0.52 -12.22 9.22
C SER A 111 2.01 -12.09 8.88
N ARG A 112 2.36 -11.22 7.93
CA ARG A 112 3.74 -10.88 7.56
C ARG A 112 4.31 -9.70 8.36
N GLY A 113 3.53 -9.09 9.24
CA GLY A 113 3.94 -7.91 10.02
C GLY A 113 3.98 -6.60 9.23
N TYR A 114 3.37 -6.55 8.04
CA TYR A 114 3.30 -5.30 7.26
C TYR A 114 2.18 -4.38 7.76
N ILE A 115 1.19 -4.96 8.44
CA ILE A 115 0.12 -4.28 9.16
C ILE A 115 0.25 -4.64 10.63
N ASP A 116 0.30 -3.62 11.49
CA ASP A 116 0.48 -3.78 12.93
C ASP A 116 -0.80 -4.24 13.64
N ASP A 117 -1.98 -3.84 13.15
CA ASP A 117 -3.27 -4.25 13.70
C ASP A 117 -4.41 -4.06 12.67
N VAL A 118 -5.41 -4.93 12.71
CA VAL A 118 -6.67 -4.77 11.97
C VAL A 118 -7.70 -4.19 12.94
N ILE A 119 -8.09 -2.94 12.71
CA ILE A 119 -8.87 -2.15 13.67
C ILE A 119 -10.27 -1.84 13.15
N MET A 120 -11.25 -1.77 14.06
CA MET A 120 -12.60 -1.31 13.70
C MET A 120 -12.59 0.17 13.31
N PRO A 121 -13.35 0.60 12.28
CA PRO A 121 -13.34 1.98 11.78
C PRO A 121 -13.58 3.04 12.86
N HIS A 122 -14.53 2.82 13.76
CA HIS A 122 -14.85 3.75 14.86
C HIS A 122 -13.70 3.90 15.90
N GLY A 123 -12.77 2.94 15.95
CA GLY A 123 -11.61 2.97 16.84
C GLY A 123 -10.44 3.80 16.30
N THR A 124 -10.49 4.25 15.03
CA THR A 124 -9.37 4.88 14.32
C THR A 124 -8.78 6.07 15.08
N ARG A 125 -9.62 7.02 15.54
CA ARG A 125 -9.15 8.20 16.29
C ARG A 125 -8.35 7.81 17.52
N ARG A 126 -8.85 6.85 18.31
CA ARG A 126 -8.18 6.38 19.54
C ARG A 126 -6.82 5.78 19.22
N ARG A 127 -6.73 4.98 18.15
CA ARG A 127 -5.49 4.33 17.72
C ARG A 127 -4.45 5.35 17.25
N ILE A 128 -4.83 6.33 16.42
CA ILE A 128 -3.94 7.39 15.96
C ILE A 128 -3.41 8.22 17.15
N VAL A 129 -4.29 8.68 18.03
CA VAL A 129 -3.89 9.49 19.20
C VAL A 129 -2.90 8.74 20.09
N ARG A 130 -3.14 7.45 20.35
CA ARG A 130 -2.20 6.63 21.13
C ARG A 130 -0.87 6.47 20.40
N GLY A 131 -0.89 6.20 19.10
CA GLY A 131 0.31 6.07 18.29
C GLY A 131 1.18 7.33 18.30
N LEU A 132 0.59 8.49 18.08
CA LEU A 132 1.30 9.78 18.13
C LEU A 132 1.91 10.06 19.51
N LYS A 133 1.20 9.72 20.59
CA LYS A 133 1.74 9.84 21.96
C LYS A 133 2.96 8.94 22.17
N SER A 134 2.91 7.69 21.71
CA SER A 134 4.03 6.75 21.80
C SER A 134 5.23 7.19 20.96
N LEU A 135 4.98 7.81 19.80
CA LEU A 135 6.03 8.24 18.85
C LEU A 135 6.57 9.64 19.13
N LYS A 136 6.13 10.32 20.21
CA LYS A 136 6.54 11.70 20.52
C LYS A 136 8.07 11.85 20.67
N GLY A 137 8.74 10.83 21.19
CA GLY A 137 10.19 10.80 21.37
C GLY A 137 10.95 10.07 20.27
N LYS A 138 10.35 9.87 19.09
CA LYS A 138 11.03 9.20 17.97
C LYS A 138 12.22 10.03 17.51
N GLU A 139 13.41 9.46 17.64
CA GLU A 139 14.64 9.99 17.06
C GLU A 139 15.15 9.04 15.99
N LEU A 140 15.42 9.58 14.80
CA LEU A 140 15.84 8.81 13.64
C LEU A 140 16.66 9.73 12.74
N SER A 141 17.92 9.37 12.52
CA SER A 141 18.80 10.08 11.60
C SER A 141 18.87 9.34 10.26
N ASN A 142 19.08 10.10 9.19
CA ASN A 142 19.42 9.56 7.88
C ASN A 142 20.96 9.60 7.69
N PRO A 143 21.50 8.80 6.76
CA PRO A 143 22.92 8.87 6.42
C PRO A 143 23.36 10.28 6.04
N TRP A 144 24.57 10.66 6.45
CA TRP A 144 25.14 11.97 6.13
C TRP A 144 25.29 12.15 4.62
N LYS A 145 24.89 13.33 4.14
CA LYS A 145 25.01 13.78 2.75
C LYS A 145 24.99 15.31 2.74
N LYS A 146 25.52 15.95 1.69
CA LYS A 146 25.40 17.41 1.51
C LYS A 146 23.93 17.80 1.37
N HIS A 147 23.24 17.10 0.48
CA HIS A 147 21.81 17.13 0.25
C HIS A 147 21.46 15.84 -0.49
N ASP A 148 20.17 15.60 -0.65
CA ASP A 148 19.65 14.47 -1.39
C ASP A 148 19.63 14.74 -2.91
N ASN A 149 19.12 13.79 -3.70
CA ASN A 149 18.99 13.93 -5.16
C ASN A 149 17.61 13.43 -5.61
N ILE A 150 16.57 13.98 -5.01
CA ILE A 150 15.19 13.71 -5.40
C ILE A 150 14.98 13.89 -6.92
N PRO A 151 14.18 13.04 -7.59
CA PRO A 151 13.81 13.27 -8.97
C PRO A 151 13.18 14.65 -9.15
N LEU A 152 13.59 15.38 -10.20
CA LEU A 152 13.03 16.68 -10.61
C LEU A 152 12.15 16.55 -11.85
#